data_AF-A0A5B7NTR0-F1
#
_entry.id   AF-A0A5B7NTR0-F1
#
_cell.length_a   1.000
_cell.length_b   1.000
_cell.length_c   1.000
_cell.angle_alpha   90.00
_cell.angle_beta   90.00
_cell.angle_gamma   90.00
#
_symmetry.space_group_name_H-M   'P 1'
#
loop_
_entity.id
_entity.type
_entity.pdbx_description
1 polymer ?
#
loop_
_entity_poly.entity_id
_entity_poly.type
_entity_poly.pdbx_seq_one_letter_code
_entity_poly.pdbx_strand_id
1 'polypeptide(L)'
;MTKNTRFSPEVRQRAVRMVLESQGEYDSQWAAICSIAPKIGCTPETLRVWVRQHERDTGSGDGGLTTAERQRLKELERENRELRVQFFRLLNRRYEKASIILTSNKGFADWGEMFGEHVLATAILDRLLHHSTTLNIKGESYRFNIPDRLVVHLSLHARPELRAHNT
;
A
#
# COMPACT_ATOMS: atom_id res chain seq x y z
N MET A 1 -22.22 8.24 -1.73
CA MET A 1 -22.86 7.34 -2.71
C MET A 1 -22.92 5.95 -2.12
N THR A 2 -24.09 5.53 -1.65
CA THR A 2 -24.34 4.17 -1.16
C THR A 2 -24.26 3.22 -2.36
N LYS A 3 -23.28 2.30 -2.37
CA LYS A 3 -23.24 1.28 -3.41
C LYS A 3 -24.47 0.39 -3.20
N ASN A 4 -25.44 0.51 -4.09
CA ASN A 4 -26.60 -0.36 -4.16
C ASN A 4 -26.13 -1.77 -4.56
N THR A 5 -25.70 -2.55 -3.58
CA THR A 5 -25.28 -3.94 -3.80
C THR A 5 -26.51 -4.82 -3.71
N ARG A 6 -27.07 -5.16 -4.88
CA ARG A 6 -28.16 -6.13 -5.10
C ARG A 6 -27.98 -7.48 -4.38
N PHE A 7 -26.77 -7.78 -3.91
CA PHE A 7 -26.43 -8.96 -3.10
C PHE A 7 -25.60 -8.55 -1.88
N SER A 8 -26.05 -8.97 -0.70
CA SER A 8 -25.36 -8.77 0.58
C SER A 8 -24.07 -9.60 0.66
N PRO A 9 -23.07 -9.20 1.47
CA PRO A 9 -21.81 -9.94 1.60
C PRO A 9 -22.01 -11.35 2.15
N GLU A 10 -23.01 -11.56 3.01
CA GLU A 10 -23.35 -12.87 3.58
C GLU A 10 -23.84 -13.83 2.50
N VAL A 11 -24.68 -13.34 1.56
CA VAL A 11 -25.16 -14.15 0.42
C VAL A 11 -24.00 -14.56 -0.48
N ARG A 12 -23.03 -13.65 -0.71
CA ARG A 12 -21.83 -13.96 -1.51
C ARG A 12 -20.97 -15.02 -0.84
N GLN A 13 -20.69 -14.87 0.45
CA GLN A 13 -19.90 -15.82 1.23
C GLN A 13 -20.55 -17.20 1.27
N ARG A 14 -21.87 -17.25 1.50
CA ARG A 14 -22.63 -18.51 1.48
C ARG A 14 -22.58 -19.18 0.11
N ALA A 15 -22.75 -18.42 -0.98
CA ALA A 15 -22.72 -18.95 -2.33
C ALA A 15 -21.34 -19.52 -2.69
N VAL A 16 -20.26 -18.81 -2.35
CA VAL A 16 -18.88 -19.30 -2.56
C VAL A 16 -18.61 -20.56 -1.74
N ARG A 17 -19.00 -20.58 -0.46
CA ARG A 17 -18.86 -21.76 0.40
C ARG A 17 -19.58 -22.98 -0.18
N MET A 18 -20.81 -22.80 -0.64
CA MET A 18 -21.60 -23.87 -1.26
C MET A 18 -20.93 -24.44 -2.51
N VAL A 19 -20.26 -23.58 -3.31
CA VAL A 19 -19.48 -24.04 -4.47
C VAL A 19 -18.25 -24.83 -4.04
N LEU A 20 -17.52 -24.38 -3.01
CA LEU A 20 -16.32 -25.08 -2.54
C LEU A 20 -16.65 -26.43 -1.88
N GLU A 21 -17.74 -26.51 -1.11
CA GLU A 21 -18.19 -27.74 -0.45
C GLU A 21 -18.68 -28.80 -1.44
N SER A 22 -19.33 -28.38 -2.55
CA SER A 22 -19.89 -29.30 -3.55
C SER A 22 -18.94 -29.59 -4.72
N GLN A 23 -17.76 -28.96 -4.79
CA GLN A 23 -16.82 -29.14 -5.91
C GLN A 23 -16.43 -30.60 -6.16
N GLY A 24 -16.40 -31.45 -5.13
CA GLY A 24 -16.09 -32.88 -5.27
C GLY A 24 -17.23 -33.74 -5.84
N GLU A 25 -18.45 -33.19 -5.92
CA GLU A 25 -19.63 -33.88 -6.45
C GLU A 25 -19.84 -33.63 -7.96
N TYR A 26 -19.03 -32.75 -8.56
CA TYR A 26 -19.13 -32.33 -9.96
C TYR A 26 -17.81 -32.51 -10.72
N ASP A 27 -17.90 -32.80 -12.02
CA ASP A 27 -16.72 -32.99 -12.89
C ASP A 27 -15.85 -31.73 -13.06
N SER A 28 -16.40 -30.54 -12.77
CA SER A 28 -15.66 -29.29 -12.84
C SER A 28 -16.24 -28.22 -11.91
N GLN A 29 -15.37 -27.29 -11.49
CA GLN A 29 -15.79 -26.09 -10.75
C GLN A 29 -16.87 -25.29 -11.50
N TRP A 30 -16.80 -25.24 -12.84
CA TRP A 30 -17.81 -24.56 -13.65
C TRP A 30 -19.18 -25.27 -13.62
N ALA A 31 -19.21 -26.60 -13.61
CA ALA A 31 -20.45 -27.36 -13.46
C ALA A 31 -21.12 -27.13 -12.09
N ALA A 32 -20.32 -27.06 -11.02
CA ALA A 32 -20.81 -26.67 -9.70
C ALA A 32 -21.38 -25.25 -9.69
N ILE A 33 -20.66 -24.29 -10.29
CA ILE A 33 -21.10 -22.88 -10.41
C ILE A 33 -22.43 -22.76 -11.18
N CYS A 34 -22.57 -23.43 -12.32
CA CYS A 34 -23.80 -23.40 -13.13
C CYS A 34 -24.99 -24.01 -12.39
N SER A 35 -24.76 -25.02 -11.55
CA SER A 35 -25.81 -25.70 -10.77
C SER A 35 -26.25 -24.88 -9.54
N ILE A 36 -25.35 -24.09 -8.96
CA ILE A 36 -25.59 -23.32 -7.73
C ILE A 36 -26.12 -21.90 -8.02
N ALA A 37 -25.67 -21.26 -9.10
CA ALA A 37 -26.03 -19.88 -9.41
C ALA A 37 -27.57 -19.64 -9.47
N PRO A 38 -28.39 -20.52 -10.08
CA PRO A 38 -29.85 -20.38 -10.07
C PRO A 38 -30.45 -20.47 -8.65
N LYS A 39 -29.88 -21.29 -7.76
CA LYS A 39 -30.34 -21.46 -6.37
C LYS A 39 -30.11 -20.21 -5.52
N ILE A 40 -29.12 -19.40 -5.88
CA ILE A 40 -28.77 -18.13 -5.21
C ILE A 40 -29.46 -16.92 -5.87
N GLY A 41 -29.99 -17.09 -7.09
CA GLY A 41 -30.60 -16.01 -7.87
C GLY A 41 -29.59 -15.08 -8.54
N CYS A 42 -28.39 -15.56 -8.84
CA CYS A 42 -27.35 -14.82 -9.58
C CYS A 42 -26.97 -15.54 -10.89
N THR A 43 -26.23 -14.84 -11.77
CA THR A 43 -25.71 -15.48 -12.99
C THR A 43 -24.48 -16.33 -12.66
N PRO A 44 -24.23 -17.43 -13.40
CA PRO A 44 -23.03 -18.25 -13.23
C PRO A 44 -21.73 -17.43 -13.28
N GLU A 45 -21.66 -16.42 -14.15
CA GLU A 45 -20.49 -15.55 -14.26
C GLU A 45 -20.28 -14.67 -13.02
N THR A 46 -21.35 -14.21 -12.38
CA THR A 46 -21.26 -13.46 -11.12
C THR A 46 -20.69 -14.34 -10.01
N LEU A 47 -21.18 -15.57 -9.90
CA LEU A 47 -20.69 -16.54 -8.91
C LEU A 47 -19.24 -16.93 -9.19
N ARG A 48 -18.86 -17.10 -10.45
CA ARG A 48 -17.46 -17.36 -10.87
C ARG A 48 -16.52 -16.23 -10.44
N VAL A 49 -16.92 -14.97 -10.59
CA VAL A 49 -16.12 -13.82 -10.14
C VAL A 49 -15.93 -13.85 -8.63
N TRP A 50 -16.96 -14.20 -7.86
CA TRP A 50 -16.85 -14.31 -6.39
C TRP A 50 -15.93 -15.45 -5.96
N VAL A 51 -16.03 -16.61 -6.60
CA VAL A 51 -15.15 -17.77 -6.33
C VAL A 51 -13.69 -17.43 -6.65
N ARG A 52 -13.42 -16.85 -7.82
CA ARG A 52 -12.06 -16.40 -8.18
C ARG A 52 -11.51 -15.34 -7.24
N GLN A 53 -12.35 -14.42 -6.77
CA GLN A 53 -11.92 -13.40 -5.79
C GLN A 53 -11.60 -14.05 -4.45
N HIS A 54 -12.41 -15.02 -4.01
CA HIS A 54 -12.16 -15.79 -2.80
C HIS A 54 -10.86 -16.60 -2.89
N GLU A 55 -10.62 -17.29 -4.02
CA GLU A 55 -9.37 -18.04 -4.26
C GLU A 55 -8.12 -17.13 -4.18
N ARG A 56 -8.22 -15.89 -4.68
CA ARG A 56 -7.16 -14.89 -4.50
C ARG A 56 -7.01 -14.49 -3.05
N ASP A 57 -8.12 -14.21 -2.36
CA ASP A 57 -8.13 -13.78 -0.96
C ASP A 57 -7.61 -14.88 -0.01
N THR A 58 -7.75 -16.16 -0.38
CA THR A 58 -7.16 -17.30 0.35
C THR A 58 -5.73 -17.65 -0.08
N GLY A 59 -5.12 -16.88 -0.99
CA GLY A 59 -3.72 -17.06 -1.40
C GLY A 59 -3.46 -18.14 -2.45
N SER A 60 -4.49 -18.64 -3.15
CA SER A 60 -4.35 -19.65 -4.22
C SER A 60 -4.31 -19.06 -5.64
N GLY A 61 -4.21 -17.73 -5.76
CA GLY A 61 -4.22 -17.02 -7.04
C GLY A 61 -2.83 -16.68 -7.62
N ASP A 62 -2.80 -16.49 -8.93
CA ASP A 62 -1.67 -16.17 -9.83
C ASP A 62 -0.98 -14.80 -9.59
N GLY A 63 -0.72 -14.43 -8.32
CA GLY A 63 0.06 -13.23 -7.96
C GLY A 63 -0.68 -11.88 -7.95
N GLY A 64 -2.01 -11.87 -8.06
CA GLY A 64 -2.81 -10.64 -7.96
C GLY A 64 -3.17 -10.25 -6.51
N LEU A 65 -3.17 -8.95 -6.19
CA LEU A 65 -3.51 -8.42 -4.86
C LEU A 65 -4.88 -8.92 -4.36
N THR A 66 -4.89 -9.40 -3.12
CA THR A 66 -6.10 -9.71 -2.33
C THR A 66 -6.97 -8.48 -2.14
N THR A 67 -8.25 -8.68 -1.80
CA THR A 67 -9.17 -7.59 -1.46
C THR A 67 -8.65 -6.76 -0.29
N ALA A 68 -8.05 -7.42 0.71
CA ALA A 68 -7.45 -6.77 1.88
C ALA A 68 -6.25 -5.90 1.48
N GLU A 69 -5.36 -6.42 0.63
CA GLU A 69 -4.20 -5.66 0.15
C GLU A 69 -4.60 -4.45 -0.69
N ARG A 70 -5.60 -4.60 -1.58
CA ARG A 70 -6.13 -3.46 -2.36
C ARG A 70 -6.72 -2.38 -1.45
N GLN A 71 -7.45 -2.80 -0.42
CA GLN A 71 -8.04 -1.87 0.54
C GLN A 71 -6.96 -1.14 1.33
N ARG A 72 -5.94 -1.86 1.81
CA ARG A 72 -4.79 -1.29 2.51
C ARG A 72 -4.02 -0.32 1.61
N LEU A 73 -3.76 -0.69 0.36
CA LEU A 73 -3.09 0.19 -0.61
C LEU A 73 -3.85 1.51 -0.77
N LYS A 74 -5.17 1.43 -0.94
CA LYS A 74 -6.03 2.62 -1.06
C LYS A 74 -6.02 3.50 0.19
N GLU A 75 -6.00 2.89 1.38
CA GLU A 75 -5.91 3.62 2.64
C GLU A 75 -4.56 4.32 2.78
N LEU A 76 -3.46 3.62 2.50
CA LEU A 76 -2.12 4.19 2.50
C LEU A 76 -1.96 5.30 1.46
N GLU A 77 -2.53 5.16 0.27
CA GLU A 77 -2.54 6.22 -0.75
C GLU A 77 -3.29 7.45 -0.28
N ARG A 78 -4.41 7.26 0.44
CA ARG A 78 -5.17 8.34 1.03
C ARG A 78 -4.38 9.05 2.13
N GLU A 79 -3.82 8.30 3.07
CA GLU A 79 -2.98 8.85 4.14
C GLU A 79 -1.80 9.63 3.57
N ASN A 80 -1.11 9.08 2.57
CA ASN A 80 -0.02 9.78 1.89
C ASN A 80 -0.50 11.09 1.24
N ARG A 81 -1.65 11.08 0.57
CA ARG A 81 -2.23 12.31 0.00
C ARG A 81 -2.51 13.35 1.08
N GLU A 82 -3.07 12.94 2.20
CA GLU A 82 -3.36 13.83 3.33
C GLU A 82 -2.07 14.41 3.95
N LEU A 83 -1.04 13.58 4.13
CA LEU A 83 0.28 14.02 4.62
C LEU A 83 0.94 15.03 3.68
N ARG A 84 0.88 14.79 2.37
CA ARG A 84 1.41 15.73 1.35
C ARG A 84 0.73 17.10 1.41
N VAL A 85 -0.59 17.11 1.57
CA VAL A 85 -1.38 18.35 1.74
C VAL A 85 -1.01 19.07 3.03
N GLN A 86 -0.85 18.35 4.14
CA GLN A 86 -0.44 18.94 5.42
C GLN A 86 0.96 19.54 5.35
N PHE A 87 1.91 18.84 4.74
CA PHE A 87 3.27 19.34 4.54
C PHE A 87 3.27 20.63 3.70
N PHE A 88 2.55 20.65 2.58
CA PHE A 88 2.42 21.85 1.75
C PHE A 88 1.79 23.02 2.51
N ARG A 89 0.79 22.76 3.35
CA ARG A 89 0.16 23.78 4.20
C ARG A 89 1.15 24.36 5.21
N LEU A 90 1.93 23.51 5.86
CA LEU A 90 2.98 23.95 6.80
C LEU A 90 4.01 24.84 6.10
N LEU A 91 4.48 24.39 4.94
CA LEU A 91 5.46 25.11 4.13
C LEU A 91 4.94 26.50 3.76
N ASN A 92 3.72 26.62 3.22
CA ASN A 92 3.13 27.92 2.89
C ASN A 92 2.96 28.85 4.10
N ARG A 93 2.68 28.29 5.28
CA ARG A 93 2.57 29.11 6.51
C ARG A 93 3.92 29.65 6.99
N ARG A 94 5.02 28.98 6.64
CA ARG A 94 6.38 29.36 7.04
C ARG A 94 7.12 30.15 5.97
N TYR A 95 6.75 29.97 4.70
CA TYR A 95 7.29 30.68 3.56
C TYR A 95 7.30 32.18 3.82
N GLU A 96 8.48 32.79 3.67
CA GLU A 96 8.77 34.22 3.95
C GLU A 96 8.45 34.71 5.38
N LYS A 97 8.16 33.79 6.32
CA LYS A 97 7.76 34.13 7.70
C LYS A 97 8.66 33.54 8.77
N ALA A 98 9.26 32.38 8.52
CA ALA A 98 10.20 31.75 9.45
C ALA A 98 11.11 30.77 8.72
N SER A 99 12.28 30.49 9.30
CA SER A 99 13.20 29.48 8.79
C SER A 99 12.64 28.06 8.97
N ILE A 100 12.98 27.19 8.02
CA ILE A 100 12.74 25.75 8.08
C ILE A 100 14.09 25.07 7.81
N ILE A 101 14.47 24.14 8.68
CA ILE A 101 15.58 23.22 8.40
C ILE A 101 14.96 21.92 7.93
N LEU A 102 15.40 21.43 6.77
CA LEU A 102 14.94 20.18 6.20
C LEU A 102 16.13 19.32 5.79
N THR A 103 16.08 18.05 6.15
CA THR A 103 17.06 17.04 5.79
C THR A 103 16.42 16.03 4.85
N SER A 104 17.08 15.73 3.73
CA SER A 104 16.64 14.69 2.80
C SER A 104 17.83 13.88 2.32
N ASN A 105 17.64 12.58 2.20
CA ASN A 105 18.59 11.67 1.55
C ASN A 105 18.29 11.49 0.04
N LYS A 106 17.33 12.24 -0.51
CA LYS A 106 16.93 12.24 -1.91
C LYS A 106 17.30 13.56 -2.57
N GLY A 107 17.84 13.49 -3.79
CA GLY A 107 18.14 14.68 -4.59
C GLY A 107 16.87 15.33 -5.11
N PHE A 108 16.91 16.63 -5.45
CA PHE A 108 15.71 17.37 -5.89
C PHE A 108 15.00 16.78 -7.10
N ALA A 109 15.72 16.08 -7.99
CA ALA A 109 15.13 15.38 -9.14
C ALA A 109 14.18 14.25 -8.71
N ASP A 110 14.44 13.59 -7.60
CA ASP A 110 13.66 12.45 -7.09
C ASP A 110 12.43 12.89 -6.29
N TRP A 111 12.28 14.19 -6.01
CA TRP A 111 11.14 14.70 -5.23
C TRP A 111 9.82 14.54 -5.98
N GLY A 112 9.84 14.53 -7.32
CA GLY A 112 8.66 14.22 -8.13
C GLY A 112 8.08 12.84 -7.80
N GLU A 113 8.95 11.83 -7.67
CA GLU A 113 8.57 10.46 -7.30
C GLU A 113 8.11 10.39 -5.84
N MET A 114 8.85 11.02 -4.92
CA MET A 114 8.51 11.05 -3.49
C MET A 114 7.10 11.59 -3.23
N PHE A 115 6.74 12.70 -3.87
CA PHE A 115 5.43 13.33 -3.73
C PHE A 115 4.37 12.73 -4.66
N GLY A 116 4.73 11.82 -5.57
CA GLY A 116 3.82 11.15 -6.53
C GLY A 116 3.09 12.08 -7.50
N GLU A 117 3.37 13.39 -7.43
CA GLU A 117 2.77 14.44 -8.24
C GLU A 117 3.85 15.48 -8.54
N HIS A 118 4.32 15.51 -9.79
CA HIS A 118 5.38 16.44 -10.20
C HIS A 118 5.02 17.91 -9.95
N VAL A 119 3.76 18.30 -10.17
CA VAL A 119 3.29 19.68 -9.98
C VAL A 119 3.43 20.11 -8.52
N LEU A 120 3.07 19.24 -7.57
CA LEU A 120 3.20 19.54 -6.14
C LEU A 120 4.67 19.61 -5.73
N ALA A 121 5.51 18.69 -6.22
CA ALA A 121 6.94 18.68 -5.95
C ALA A 121 7.61 19.99 -6.42
N THR A 122 7.33 20.42 -7.66
CA THR A 122 7.86 21.68 -8.20
C THR A 122 7.40 22.88 -7.37
N ALA A 123 6.12 22.93 -6.98
CA ALA A 123 5.60 24.02 -6.15
C ALA A 123 6.22 24.07 -4.74
N ILE A 124 6.54 22.92 -4.16
CA ILE A 124 7.25 22.80 -2.89
C ILE A 124 8.70 23.28 -3.04
N LEU A 125 9.40 22.79 -4.06
CA LEU A 125 10.80 23.13 -4.31
C LEU A 125 10.98 24.62 -4.61
N ASP A 126 10.11 25.21 -5.42
CA ASP A 126 10.08 26.64 -5.72
C ASP A 126 10.10 27.48 -4.42
N ARG A 127 9.19 27.18 -3.49
CA ARG A 127 9.09 27.90 -2.21
C ARG A 127 10.24 27.61 -1.26
N LEU A 128 10.72 26.37 -1.19
CA LEU A 128 11.84 26.02 -0.32
C LEU A 128 13.14 26.66 -0.81
N LEU A 129 13.40 26.61 -2.12
CA LEU A 129 14.68 27.00 -2.69
C LEU A 129 14.84 28.50 -2.86
N HIS A 130 13.74 29.25 -2.96
CA HIS A 130 13.77 30.71 -3.16
C HIS A 130 14.66 31.44 -2.14
N HIS A 131 14.56 31.07 -0.85
CA HIS A 131 15.37 31.64 0.23
C HIS A 131 16.05 30.54 1.05
N SER A 132 16.85 29.70 0.38
CA SER A 132 17.54 28.57 1.01
C SER A 132 19.06 28.67 1.01
N THR A 133 19.67 27.92 1.92
CA THR A 133 21.06 27.50 1.83
C THR A 133 21.07 25.98 1.76
N THR A 134 21.54 25.42 0.66
CA THR A 134 21.60 23.96 0.47
C THR A 134 22.94 23.43 0.94
N LEU A 135 22.91 22.47 1.87
CA LEU A 135 24.09 21.75 2.35
C LEU A 135 24.07 20.33 1.79
N ASN A 136 24.98 20.03 0.87
CA ASN A 136 25.14 18.69 0.32
C ASN A 136 26.15 17.89 1.16
N ILE A 137 25.66 16.92 1.93
CA ILE A 137 26.50 16.09 2.80
C ILE A 137 26.99 14.88 2.00
N LYS A 138 28.31 14.71 1.94
CA LYS A 138 28.97 13.56 1.31
C LYS A 138 29.86 12.88 2.34
N GLY A 139 30.08 11.58 2.17
CA GLY A 139 30.94 10.77 3.04
C GLY A 139 30.27 9.47 3.46
N GLU A 140 31.02 8.62 4.16
CA GLU A 140 30.49 7.38 4.69
C GLU A 140 29.50 7.61 5.82
N SER A 141 28.54 6.70 5.96
CA SER A 141 27.58 6.77 7.06
C SER A 141 28.28 6.59 8.40
N TYR A 142 28.13 7.59 9.26
CA TYR A 142 28.68 7.59 10.62
C TYR A 142 28.28 6.34 11.44
N ARG A 143 27.13 5.74 11.15
CA ARG A 143 26.63 4.53 11.85
C ARG A 143 27.52 3.30 11.68
N PHE A 144 28.28 3.21 10.58
CA PHE A 144 29.18 2.07 10.33
C PHE A 144 30.59 2.28 10.89
N ASN A 145 30.89 3.49 11.36
CA ASN A 145 32.19 3.84 11.92
C ASN A 145 32.19 3.77 13.46
N ILE A 146 31.24 3.02 14.04
CA ILE A 146 31.25 2.70 15.47
C ILE A 146 32.30 1.60 15.67
N PRO A 147 33.42 1.86 16.36
CA PRO A 147 34.39 0.80 16.65
C PRO A 147 33.69 -0.33 17.40
N ASP A 148 33.96 -1.59 17.01
CA ASP A 148 33.30 -2.81 17.51
C ASP A 148 33.15 -2.90 19.04
N ARG A 149 34.01 -2.19 19.79
CA ARG A 149 33.93 -2.07 21.25
C ARG A 149 32.64 -1.40 21.79
N LEU A 150 31.94 -0.59 21.01
CA LEU A 150 30.68 0.06 21.43
C LEU A 150 29.42 -0.71 21.03
N VAL A 151 29.54 -1.71 20.14
CA VAL A 151 28.40 -2.51 19.65
C VAL A 151 27.89 -3.50 20.72
N VAL A 152 28.71 -3.80 21.73
CA VAL A 152 28.38 -4.80 22.76
C VAL A 152 27.26 -4.34 23.72
N HIS A 153 26.93 -3.04 23.80
CA HIS A 153 25.98 -2.53 24.82
C HIS A 153 24.57 -2.19 24.32
N LEU A 154 24.28 -2.28 23.02
CA LEU A 154 22.96 -1.93 22.45
C LEU A 154 22.21 -3.12 21.80
N SER A 155 22.78 -4.32 21.83
CA SER A 155 22.20 -5.52 21.23
C SER A 155 21.00 -6.12 21.98
N LEU A 156 20.48 -5.49 23.05
CA LEU A 156 19.37 -6.08 23.79
C LEU A 156 17.96 -5.73 23.28
N HIS A 157 17.76 -4.79 22.34
CA HIS A 157 16.39 -4.37 21.94
C HIS A 157 16.10 -4.30 20.43
N ALA A 158 17.01 -4.74 19.55
CA ALA A 158 16.74 -4.74 18.10
C ALA A 158 16.07 -6.06 17.65
N ARG A 159 14.81 -5.96 17.21
CA ARG A 159 13.99 -7.07 16.70
C ARG A 159 14.64 -7.75 15.47
N PRO A 160 14.58 -9.10 15.35
CA PRO A 160 15.38 -9.89 14.40
C PRO A 160 14.88 -9.92 12.93
N GLU A 161 13.90 -9.10 12.53
CA GLU A 161 13.13 -9.35 11.29
C GLU A 161 13.70 -8.70 10.01
N LEU A 162 14.80 -7.95 10.06
CA LEU A 162 15.30 -7.19 8.89
C LEU A 162 16.53 -7.79 8.20
N ARG A 163 16.79 -9.10 8.33
CA ARG A 163 17.98 -9.76 7.75
C ARG A 163 17.76 -10.63 6.51
N ALA A 164 16.57 -10.62 5.91
CA ALA A 164 16.34 -11.34 4.66
C ALA A 164 15.90 -10.37 3.56
N HIS A 165 16.42 -10.59 2.35
CA HIS A 165 16.22 -9.84 1.10
C HIS A 165 17.24 -8.73 0.81
N ASN A 166 18.46 -9.16 0.49
CA ASN A 166 19.11 -8.71 -0.74
C ASN A 166 20.16 -9.74 -1.19
N THR A 167 19.78 -10.53 -2.18
CA THR A 167 20.67 -11.20 -3.15
C THR A 167 20.22 -10.77 -4.52
#